data_AF-A0A3M8HCR5-F1
#
_entry.id   AF-A0A3M8HCR5-F1
#
_cell.length_a   1.000
_cell.length_b   1.000
_cell.length_c   1.000
_cell.angle_alpha   90.00
_cell.angle_beta   90.00
_cell.angle_gamma   90.00
#
_symmetry.space_group_name_H-M   'P 1'
#
loop_
_entity.id
_entity.type
_entity.pdbx_description
1 polymer ?
#
loop_
_entity_poly.entity_id
_entity_poly.type
_entity_poly.pdbx_seq_one_letter_code
_entity_poly.pdbx_strand_id
1 'polypeptide(L)' 'MTRTLQEQLIKNGLAIKPMKKRKKKSKSQNFKEKLSKREIEALMGINRDIYKRVKGSFRKK' A
#
# COMPACT_ATOMS: atom_id res chain seq x y z
N MET A 1 -11.53 11.76 38.87
CA MET A 1 -11.46 10.86 37.70
C MET A 1 -12.30 9.62 37.99
N THR A 2 -13.34 9.37 37.19
CA THR A 2 -14.23 8.20 37.31
C THR A 2 -13.63 6.99 36.60
N ARG A 3 -13.53 5.85 37.30
CA ARG A 3 -13.05 4.58 36.71
C ARG A 3 -14.16 3.91 35.91
N THR A 4 -13.82 3.29 34.80
CA THR A 4 -14.81 2.56 33.98
C THR A 4 -15.23 1.25 34.67
N LEU A 5 -16.44 0.75 34.38
CA LEU A 5 -16.90 -0.55 34.88
C LEU A 5 -15.91 -1.68 34.57
N GLN A 6 -15.30 -1.63 33.38
CA GLN A 6 -14.30 -2.60 32.96
C GLN A 6 -13.07 -2.61 33.88
N GLU A 7 -12.59 -1.44 34.31
CA GLU A 7 -11.47 -1.33 35.25
C GLU A 7 -11.82 -1.88 36.63
N GLN A 8 -13.06 -1.68 37.09
CA GLN A 8 -13.53 -2.20 38.37
C GLN A 8 -13.65 -3.73 38.35
N LEU A 9 -14.19 -4.29 37.27
CA LEU A 9 -14.30 -5.74 37.10
C LEU A 9 -12.92 -6.44 37.04
N ILE A 10 -11.94 -5.82 36.37
CA ILE A 10 -10.55 -6.33 36.36
C ILE A 10 -9.93 -6.24 37.75
N LYS A 11 -10.13 -5.13 38.48
CA LYS A 11 -9.59 -4.95 39.84
C LYS A 11 -10.14 -6.00 40.83
N ASN A 12 -11.41 -6.38 40.67
CA ASN A 12 -12.08 -7.34 41.53
C ASN A 12 -11.86 -8.81 41.09
N GLY A 13 -11.02 -9.06 40.08
CA GLY A 13 -10.72 -10.41 39.61
C GLY A 13 -11.83 -11.09 38.82
N LEU A 14 -12.90 -10.36 38.47
CA LEU A 14 -14.06 -10.88 37.74
C LEU A 14 -13.85 -10.92 36.22
N ALA A 15 -12.81 -10.23 35.72
CA ALA A 15 -12.49 -10.20 34.30
C ALA A 15 -10.98 -10.25 34.06
N ILE A 16 -10.55 -11.04 33.07
CA ILE A 16 -9.15 -11.15 32.65
C ILE A 16 -8.80 -9.93 31.82
N LYS A 17 -7.71 -9.23 32.18
CA LYS A 17 -7.22 -8.08 31.42
C LYS A 17 -6.88 -8.52 29.99
N PRO A 18 -7.43 -7.88 28.95
CA PRO A 18 -7.13 -8.28 27.58
C PRO A 18 -5.62 -8.14 27.33
N MET A 19 -4.94 -9.26 27.07
CA MET A 19 -3.53 -9.25 26.70
C MET A 19 -3.40 -8.47 25.40
N LYS A 20 -2.63 -7.38 25.41
CA LYS A 20 -2.23 -6.67 24.19
C LYS A 20 -1.46 -7.66 23.32
N LYS A 21 -2.13 -8.25 22.33
CA LYS A 21 -1.46 -9.11 21.34
C LYS A 21 -0.39 -8.26 20.66
N ARG A 22 0.88 -8.65 20.79
CA ARG A 22 1.96 -8.04 20.02
C ARG A 22 1.60 -8.22 18.55
N LYS A 23 1.32 -7.12 17.83
CA LYS A 23 1.14 -7.17 16.38
C LYS A 23 2.44 -7.72 15.80
N LYS A 24 2.44 -8.97 15.34
CA LYS A 24 3.58 -9.51 14.60
C LYS A 24 3.76 -8.62 13.37
N LYS A 25 4.93 -8.02 13.20
CA LYS A 25 5.24 -7.28 11.97
C LYS A 25 5.08 -8.27 10.82
N SER A 26 4.13 -8.02 9.91
CA SER A 26 4.02 -8.79 8.68
C SER A 26 5.35 -8.65 7.94
N LYS A 27 6.00 -9.77 7.63
CA LYS A 27 7.19 -9.75 6.78
C LYS A 27 6.80 -9.06 5.47
N SER A 28 7.63 -8.13 5.00
CA SER A 28 7.39 -7.48 3.71
C SER A 28 7.33 -8.57 2.64
N GLN A 29 6.21 -8.63 1.93
CA GLN A 29 6.04 -9.57 0.84
C GLN A 29 6.99 -9.13 -0.27
N ASN A 30 8.07 -9.88 -0.47
CA ASN A 30 8.99 -9.62 -1.57
C ASN A 30 8.23 -10.00 -2.84
N PHE A 31 7.66 -9.01 -3.52
CA PHE A 31 7.10 -9.18 -4.86
C PHE A 31 8.21 -9.71 -5.76
N LYS A 32 8.01 -10.92 -6.30
CA LYS A 32 8.97 -11.58 -7.20
C LYS A 32 9.17 -10.80 -8.50
N GLU A 33 8.13 -10.07 -8.91
CA GLU A 33 8.11 -9.28 -10.14
C GLU A 33 8.10 -7.80 -9.77
N LYS A 34 9.20 -7.11 -10.07
CA LYS A 34 9.28 -5.65 -10.04
C LYS A 34 9.61 -5.20 -11.45
N LEU A 35 8.71 -4.42 -12.03
CA LEU A 35 9.01 -3.72 -13.27
C LEU A 35 10.12 -2.70 -13.02
N SER A 36 11.10 -2.67 -13.90
CA SER A 36 12.07 -1.58 -13.99
C SER A 36 11.35 -0.26 -14.29
N LYS A 37 12.01 0.85 -13.97
CA LYS A 37 11.49 2.19 -14.28
C LYS A 37 11.10 2.34 -15.75
N ARG A 38 11.93 1.79 -16.66
CA ARG A 38 11.70 1.83 -18.11
C ARG A 38 10.44 1.06 -18.52
N GLU A 39 10.20 -0.11 -17.93
CA GLU A 39 9.01 -0.91 -18.19
C GLU A 39 7.75 -0.22 -17.67
N ILE A 40 7.83 0.42 -16.50
CA ILE A 40 6.74 1.25 -15.97
C ILE A 40 6.45 2.40 -16.94
N GLU A 41 7.47 3.13 -17.39
CA GLU A 41 7.28 4.23 -18.33
C GLU A 41 6.69 3.77 -19.68
N ALA A 42 7.09 2.59 -20.17
CA ALA A 42 6.51 2.00 -21.37
C ALA A 42 5.05 1.59 -21.16
N LEU A 43 4.74 0.95 -20.02
CA LEU A 43 3.39 0.52 -19.65
C LEU A 43 2.44 1.72 -19.48
N MET A 44 2.92 2.78 -18.82
CA MET A 44 2.16 4.02 -18.62
C MET A 44 2.06 4.87 -19.89
N GLY A 45 2.72 4.46 -20.99
CA GLY A 45 2.72 5.17 -22.25
C GLY A 45 3.49 6.50 -22.23
N ILE A 46 4.34 6.72 -21.22
CA ILE A 46 5.19 7.91 -21.09
C ILE A 46 6.14 8.00 -22.28
N ASN A 47 6.71 6.86 -22.69
CA ASN A 47 7.64 6.76 -23.81
C ASN A 47 6.93 6.37 -25.13
N ARG A 48 5.64 6.68 -25.27
CA ARG A 48 4.88 6.33 -26.49
C ARG A 48 5.22 7.32 -27.60
N ASP A 49 5.62 6.80 -28.75
CA ASP A 49 5.92 7.63 -29.91
C ASP A 49 4.68 8.43 -30.36
N ILE A 50 4.86 9.75 -30.51
CA ILE A 50 3.82 10.65 -30.99
C ILE A 50 4.07 10.92 -32.47
N TYR A 51 3.04 10.77 -33.28
CA TYR A 51 3.09 11.05 -34.72
C TYR A 51 2.15 12.20 -35.07
N LYS A 52 2.58 13.03 -36.03
CA LYS A 52 1.75 14.07 -36.65
C LYS A 52 1.68 13.86 -38.16
N ARG A 53 0.54 14.21 -38.75
CA ARG A 53 0.37 14.21 -40.19
C ARG A 53 0.88 15.54 -40.77
N VAL A 54 1.78 15.49 -41.74
CA VAL A 54 2.36 16.67 -42.42
C VAL A 54 2.37 16.40 -43.91
N LYS A 55 1.64 17.21 -44.69
CA LYS A 55 1.57 17.13 -46.17
C LYS A 55 1.35 15.70 -46.70
N GLY A 56 0.43 14.95 -46.09
CA GLY A 56 0.08 13.58 -46.51
C GLY A 56 0.95 12.47 -45.94
N SER A 57 2.07 12.78 -45.28
CA SER A 57 2.94 11.78 -44.63
C SER A 57 2.83 11.80 -43.11
N PHE A 58 3.10 10.68 -42.46
CA PHE A 58 3.27 10.61 -41.00
C PHE A 58 4.71 10.95 -40.63
N ARG A 59 4.91 11.84 -39.67
CA ARG A 59 6.21 12.18 -39.09
C ARG A 59 6.15 12.03 -37.57
N LYS A 60 7.22 11.50 -36.97
CA LYS A 60 7.40 11.53 -35.52
C LYS A 60 7.48 13.00 -35.07
N LYS A 61 6.78 13.32 -33.98
CA LYS A 61 6.70 14.68 -33.42
C LYS A 61 7.97 15.02 -32.66
#